data_AF-A0A661MLX8-F1
#
_entry.id   AF-A0A661MLX8-F1
#
_cell.length_a   1.000
_cell.length_b   1.000
_cell.length_c   1.000
_cell.angle_alpha   90.00
_cell.angle_beta   90.00
_cell.angle_gamma   90.00
#
_symmetry.space_group_name_H-M   'P 1'
#
loop_
_entity.id
_entity.type
_entity.pdbx_description
1 polymer ?
#
loop_
_entity_poly.entity_id
_entity_poly.type
_entity_poly.pdbx_seq_one_letter_code
_entity_poly.pdbx_strand_id
1 'polypeptide(L)' 'MSIRIIAKELYRLQKEVERLEKELDRCPPEKRDELRIALAEAKAARDKARNALEGVKEPPPYRKPR' A
#
# COMPACT_ATOMS: atom_id res chain seq x y z
N MET A 1 16.12 -1.04 2.30
CA MET A 1 14.96 -0.84 3.21
C MET A 1 14.82 -2.08 4.08
N SER A 2 14.61 -1.94 5.39
CA SER A 2 14.33 -3.10 6.24
C SER A 2 12.92 -3.63 5.95
N ILE A 3 12.76 -4.94 5.83
CA ILE A 3 11.46 -5.61 5.62
C ILE A 3 10.40 -5.18 6.66
N ARG A 4 10.84 -4.86 7.89
CA ARG A 4 9.96 -4.35 8.97
C ARG A 4 9.35 -2.99 8.66
N ILE A 5 10.10 -2.11 7.99
CA ILE A 5 9.62 -0.78 7.59
C ILE A 5 8.55 -0.92 6.53
N ILE A 6 8.80 -1.76 5.51
CA ILE A 6 7.84 -2.04 4.43
C ILE A 6 6.55 -2.64 4.99
N ALA A 7 6.64 -3.57 5.95
CA ALA A 7 5.47 -4.15 6.59
C ALA A 7 4.64 -3.12 7.38
N LYS A 8 5.30 -2.20 8.09
CA LYS A 8 4.62 -1.11 8.83
C LYS A 8 3.97 -0.11 7.87
N GLU A 9 4.65 0.22 6.77
CA GLU A 9 4.13 1.06 5.70
C GLU A 9 2.87 0.43 5.07
N LEU A 10 2.94 -0.85 4.75
CA LEU A 10 1.83 -1.60 4.19
C LEU A 10 0.61 -1.59 5.10
N TYR A 11 0.81 -1.78 6.41
CA TYR A 11 -0.27 -1.72 7.39
C TYR A 11 -0.91 -0.32 7.48
N ARG A 12 -0.10 0.74 7.44
CA ARG A 12 -0.60 2.12 7.42
C ARG A 12 -1.46 2.39 6.20
N LEU A 13 -0.95 2.02 5.02
CA LEU A 13 -1.66 2.20 3.76
C LEU A 13 -2.96 1.39 3.70
N GLN A 14 -2.99 0.19 4.27
CA GLN A 14 -4.22 -0.60 4.43
C GLN A 14 -5.26 0.14 5.28
N LYS A 15 -4.86 0.71 6.42
CA LYS A 15 -5.76 1.47 7.29
C LYS A 15 -6.26 2.76 6.64
N GLU A 16 -5.42 3.41 5.85
CA GLU A 16 -5.80 4.59 5.09
C GLU A 16 -6.82 4.28 4.00
N VAL A 17 -6.64 3.19 3.26
CA VAL A 17 -7.63 2.69 2.30
C VAL A 17 -8.97 2.40 3.00
N GLU A 18 -8.95 1.66 4.12
CA GLU A 18 -10.18 1.38 4.89
C GLU A 18 -10.89 2.67 5.37
N ARG A 19 -10.12 3.70 5.76
CA ARG A 19 -10.67 4.98 6.19
C ARG A 19 -11.29 5.73 5.01
N LEU A 20 -10.59 5.82 3.88
CA LEU A 20 -11.07 6.51 2.68
C LEU A 20 -12.31 5.81 2.09
N GLU A 21 -12.39 4.48 2.14
CA GLU A 21 -13.60 3.74 1.73
C GLU A 21 -14.80 4.11 2.62
N LYS A 22 -14.62 4.15 3.94
CA LYS A 22 -15.69 4.56 4.88
C LYS A 22 -16.10 6.02 4.71
N GLU A 23 -15.15 6.90 4.39
CA GLU A 23 -15.43 8.31 4.13
C GLU A 23 -16.18 8.47 2.80
N LEU A 24 -15.80 7.71 1.76
CA LEU A 24 -16.47 7.71 0.46
C LEU A 24 -17.93 7.23 0.55
N ASP A 25 -18.21 6.26 1.42
CA ASP A 25 -19.58 5.78 1.65
C ASP A 25 -20.48 6.80 2.34
N ARG A 26 -19.89 7.74 3.10
CA ARG A 26 -20.62 8.72 3.91
C ARG A 26 -20.58 10.14 3.34
N CYS A 27 -19.77 10.38 2.30
CA CYS A 27 -19.56 11.73 1.81
C CYS A 27 -20.68 12.21 0.89
N PRO A 28 -20.91 13.53 0.81
CA PRO A 28 -21.72 14.12 -0.24
C PRO A 28 -21.13 13.86 -1.64
N PRO A 29 -21.95 13.92 -2.71
CA PRO A 29 -21.50 13.68 -4.08
C PRO A 29 -20.35 14.60 -4.52
N GLU A 30 -20.36 15.84 -4.04
CA GLU A 30 -19.37 16.87 -4.37
C GLU A 30 -17.94 16.49 -3.94
N LYS A 31 -17.79 15.74 -2.84
CA LYS A 31 -16.49 15.29 -2.32
C LYS A 31 -16.12 13.88 -2.76
N ARG A 32 -17.04 13.21 -3.44
CA ARG A 32 -16.91 11.80 -3.82
C ARG A 32 -15.79 11.60 -4.83
N ASP A 33 -15.61 12.54 -5.76
CA ASP A 33 -14.56 12.46 -6.77
C ASP A 33 -13.17 12.66 -6.17
N GLU A 34 -13.00 13.64 -5.28
CA GLU A 34 -11.75 13.86 -4.55
C GLU A 34 -11.36 12.64 -3.71
N LEU A 35 -12.32 12.07 -2.96
CA LEU A 35 -12.10 10.86 -2.17
C LEU A 35 -11.82 9.64 -3.05
N ARG A 36 -12.42 9.54 -4.25
CA ARG A 36 -12.11 8.47 -5.21
C ARG A 36 -10.68 8.56 -5.71
N ILE A 37 -10.19 9.76 -6.00
CA ILE A 37 -8.81 9.98 -6.46
C ILE A 37 -7.85 9.60 -5.33
N ALA A 38 -8.06 10.13 -4.12
CA ALA A 38 -7.25 9.79 -2.94
C ALA A 38 -7.25 8.28 -2.66
N LEU A 39 -8.41 7.62 -2.77
CA LEU A 39 -8.53 6.18 -2.61
C LEU A 39 -7.73 5.40 -3.66
N ALA A 40 -7.75 5.84 -4.92
CA ALA A 40 -6.99 5.21 -5.99
C ALA A 40 -5.48 5.32 -5.75
N GLU A 41 -5.02 6.50 -5.32
CA GLU A 41 -3.61 6.72 -4.97
C GLU A 41 -3.16 5.87 -3.78
N ALA A 42 -3.97 5.82 -2.72
CA ALA A 42 -3.68 4.99 -1.54
C ALA A 42 -3.64 3.50 -1.89
N LYS A 43 -4.54 3.02 -2.77
CA LYS A 43 -4.52 1.64 -3.28
C LYS A 43 -3.25 1.36 -4.08
N ALA A 44 -2.84 2.26 -4.97
CA ALA A 44 -1.62 2.12 -5.76
C ALA A 44 -0.36 2.10 -4.87
N ALA A 45 -0.31 2.95 -3.85
CA ALA A 45 0.79 2.95 -2.87
C ALA A 45 0.84 1.64 -2.07
N ARG A 46 -0.32 1.15 -1.61
CA ARG A 46 -0.45 -0.14 -0.92
C ARG A 46 0.07 -1.28 -1.78
N ASP A 47 -0.28 -1.31 -3.06
CA ASP A 47 0.17 -2.35 -3.98
C ASP A 47 1.67 -2.28 -4.24
N LYS A 48 2.25 -1.09 -4.37
CA LYS A 48 3.72 -0.92 -4.43
C LYS A 48 4.41 -1.46 -3.19
N ALA A 49 3.90 -1.15 -1.99
CA ALA A 49 4.45 -1.64 -0.74
C ALA A 49 4.34 -3.17 -0.61
N ARG A 50 3.22 -3.76 -1.07
CA ARG A 50 3.03 -5.21 -1.11
C ARG A 50 4.04 -5.87 -2.04
N ASN A 51 4.19 -5.36 -3.25
CA ASN A 51 5.13 -5.89 -4.24
C ASN A 51 6.59 -5.75 -3.75
N ALA A 52 6.94 -4.65 -3.09
CA ALA A 52 8.24 -4.47 -2.47
C ALA A 52 8.48 -5.47 -1.33
N LEU A 53 7.45 -5.78 -0.53
CA LEU A 53 7.55 -6.80 0.52
C LEU A 53 7.76 -8.19 -0.07
N GLU A 54 7.07 -8.52 -1.16
CA GLU A 54 7.21 -9.80 -1.87
C GLU A 54 8.57 -9.93 -2.56
N GLY A 55 9.05 -8.88 -3.23
CA GLY A 55 10.39 -8.88 -3.85
C GLY A 55 11.54 -8.96 -2.84
N VAL A 56 11.32 -8.53 -1.59
CA VAL A 56 12.30 -8.71 -0.49
C VAL A 56 12.22 -10.11 0.13
N LYS A 57 11.10 -10.84 -0.04
CA LYS A 57 11.00 -12.25 0.40
C LYS A 57 11.76 -13.20 -0.51
N GLU A 58 11.99 -12.84 -1.78
CA GLU A 58 12.89 -13.61 -2.64
C GLU A 58 14.33 -13.44 -2.14
N PRO A 59 14.99 -14.51 -1.64
CA PRO A 59 16.36 -14.41 -1.22
C PRO A 59 17.23 -14.05 -2.43
N PRO A 60 18.27 -13.22 -2.27
CA PRO A 60 19.27 -13.04 -3.31
C PRO A 60 19.77 -14.43 -3.73
N PRO A 61 19.91 -14.71 -5.04
CA PRO A 61 20.55 -15.95 -5.47
C PRO A 61 21.97 -15.91 -4.91
N TYR A 62 22.19 -16.66 -3.84
CA TYR A 62 23.48 -16.81 -3.20
C TYR A 62 24.47 -17.24 -4.28
N ARG A 63 25.40 -16.36 -4.63
CA ARG A 63 26.54 -16.72 -5.48
C ARG A 63 27.33 -17.76 -4.72
N LYS A 64 27.16 -19.04 -5.10
CA LYS A 64 28.06 -20.10 -4.68
C LYS A 64 29.46 -19.72 -5.18
N PRO A 65 30.47 -19.60 -4.30
CA PRO A 65 31.85 -19.45 -4.76
C PRO A 65 32.24 -20.69 -5.56
N ARG A 66 32.94 -20.47 -6.68
CA ARG A 66 33.59 -21.51 -7.49
C ARG A 66 34.85 -22.01 -6.80
#